data_AF-A0A3B9UXW2-F1
#
_entry.id   AF-A0A3B9UXW2-F1
#
_cell.length_a   1.000
_cell.length_b   1.000
_cell.length_c   1.000
_cell.angle_alpha   90.00
_cell.angle_beta   90.00
_cell.angle_gamma   90.00
#
_symmetry.space_group_name_H-M   'P 1'
#
loop_
_entity.id
_entity.type
_entity.pdbx_description
1 polymer ?
#
loop_
_entity_poly.entity_id
_entity_poly.type
_entity_poly.pdbx_seq_one_letter_code
_entity_poly.pdbx_strand_id
1 'polypeptide(L)'
;MGKEEISFIQKCFKVLCESHPEKFEIKKIVDDENIIPLNMRDEKNSNKWKLTKSNIKEDDTLELEKKFNIKLPSMYKVFLCTYNHMFRKLEGVFDDFYQENNKNVVVHILEQPSNAPLLKVEQLWEDCKDLIAFGYIHIADFNGWGPLCFDVVNNYELV
;
A
#
# COMPACT_ATOMS: atom_id res chain seq x y z
N MET A 1 3.80 17.76 1.54
CA MET A 1 4.09 16.56 2.37
C MET A 1 5.13 16.87 3.46
N GLY A 2 4.97 16.33 4.68
CA GLY A 2 5.86 16.61 5.82
C GLY A 2 7.16 15.79 5.82
N LYS A 3 8.28 16.40 6.24
CA LYS A 3 9.60 15.72 6.33
C LYS A 3 9.58 14.55 7.33
N GLU A 4 8.87 14.70 8.43
CA GLU A 4 8.75 13.67 9.48
C GLU A 4 7.99 12.45 8.96
N GLU A 5 6.88 12.66 8.24
CA GLU A 5 6.10 11.58 7.62
C GLU A 5 6.95 10.79 6.61
N ILE A 6 7.70 11.49 5.75
CA ILE A 6 8.60 10.85 4.78
C ILE A 6 9.66 10.01 5.51
N SER A 7 10.28 10.57 6.55
CA SER A 7 11.28 9.85 7.33
C SER A 7 10.69 8.62 8.04
N PHE A 8 9.46 8.72 8.53
CA PHE A 8 8.76 7.61 9.17
C PHE A 8 8.48 6.48 8.18
N ILE A 9 7.85 6.77 7.04
CA ILE A 9 7.55 5.77 6.01
C ILE A 9 8.83 5.11 5.48
N GLN A 10 9.88 5.89 5.22
CA GLN A 10 11.17 5.34 4.81
C GLN A 10 11.76 4.38 5.85
N LYS A 11 11.63 4.70 7.14
CA LYS A 11 12.05 3.82 8.24
C LYS A 11 11.23 2.53 8.27
N CYS A 12 9.91 2.59 8.07
CA CYS A 12 9.06 1.41 8.00
C CYS A 12 9.47 0.46 6.87
N PHE A 13 9.68 0.98 5.65
CA PHE A 13 10.15 0.16 4.53
C PHE A 13 11.56 -0.40 4.75
N LYS A 14 12.45 0.36 5.39
CA LYS A 14 13.78 -0.13 5.77
C LYS A 14 13.68 -1.32 6.72
N VAL A 15 12.89 -1.20 7.79
CA VAL A 15 12.64 -2.30 8.74
C VAL A 15 12.05 -3.50 8.02
N LEU A 16 11.09 -3.30 7.12
CA LEU A 16 10.51 -4.38 6.33
C LEU A 16 11.57 -5.11 5.48
N CYS A 17 12.47 -4.39 4.82
CA CYS A 17 13.55 -4.99 4.03
C CYS A 17 14.53 -5.81 4.88
N GLU A 18 14.85 -5.32 6.08
CA GLU A 18 15.83 -5.94 6.98
C GLU A 18 15.25 -7.14 7.74
N SER A 19 14.00 -7.03 8.20
CA SER A 19 13.35 -8.03 9.05
C SER A 19 12.53 -9.06 8.27
N HIS A 20 12.08 -8.72 7.06
CA HIS A 20 11.20 -9.57 6.23
C HIS A 20 11.70 -9.74 4.78
N PRO A 21 12.95 -10.21 4.57
CA PRO A 21 13.53 -10.35 3.24
C PRO A 21 12.77 -11.35 2.33
N GLU A 22 11.97 -12.25 2.91
CA GLU A 22 11.12 -13.20 2.19
C GLU A 22 10.00 -12.51 1.38
N LYS A 23 9.58 -11.30 1.78
CA LYS A 23 8.57 -10.51 1.04
C LYS A 23 9.08 -9.97 -0.29
N PHE A 24 10.40 -9.99 -0.48
CA PHE A 24 11.10 -9.53 -1.68
C PHE A 24 11.44 -10.67 -2.65
N GLU A 25 11.03 -11.88 -2.35
CA GLU A 25 11.23 -13.04 -3.22
C GLU A 25 10.20 -13.04 -4.36
N ILE A 26 10.68 -13.34 -5.56
CA ILE A 26 9.85 -13.58 -6.73
C ILE A 26 9.28 -14.99 -6.54
N LYS A 27 8.04 -15.06 -6.04
CA LYS A 27 7.29 -16.32 -6.04
C LYS A 27 7.05 -16.70 -7.51
N LYS A 28 7.56 -17.85 -7.93
CA LYS A 28 7.19 -18.45 -9.23
C LYS A 28 5.67 -18.61 -9.22
N ILE A 29 4.98 -17.89 -10.09
CA ILE A 29 3.55 -18.09 -10.29
C ILE A 29 3.34 -18.58 -11.72
N VAL A 30 2.62 -19.70 -11.77
CA VAL A 30 1.90 -20.25 -12.92
C VAL A 30 0.88 -19.17 -13.31
N ASP A 31 0.91 -18.75 -14.57
CA ASP A 31 0.10 -17.69 -15.18
C ASP A 31 0.65 -16.25 -15.00
N ASP A 32 0.70 -15.54 -16.14
CA ASP A 32 1.36 -14.27 -16.47
C ASP A 32 1.00 -13.02 -15.61
N GLU A 33 0.42 -13.18 -14.42
CA GLU A 33 -0.20 -12.07 -13.70
C GLU A 33 0.78 -11.14 -12.96
N ASN A 34 2.03 -11.55 -12.69
CA ASN A 34 2.98 -10.77 -11.90
C ASN A 34 4.32 -10.51 -12.60
N ILE A 35 4.28 -9.77 -13.71
CA ILE A 35 5.51 -9.31 -14.36
C ILE A 35 6.15 -8.22 -13.49
N ILE A 36 7.14 -8.58 -12.68
CA ILE A 36 7.98 -7.63 -11.94
C ILE A 36 8.67 -6.68 -12.95
N PRO A 37 8.46 -5.35 -12.86
CA PRO A 37 9.12 -4.39 -13.74
C PRO A 37 10.64 -4.53 -13.72
N LEU A 38 11.29 -4.36 -14.87
CA LEU A 38 12.74 -4.61 -15.02
C LEU A 38 13.59 -3.81 -14.03
N ASN A 39 13.27 -2.53 -13.81
CA ASN A 39 13.99 -1.67 -12.86
C ASN A 39 13.77 -2.06 -11.38
N MET A 40 12.76 -2.88 -11.09
CA MET A 40 12.48 -3.42 -9.76
C MET A 40 13.08 -4.80 -9.55
N ARG A 41 13.71 -5.43 -10.56
CA ARG A 41 14.42 -6.70 -10.35
C ARG A 41 15.71 -6.44 -9.58
N ASP A 42 16.05 -7.36 -8.68
CA ASP A 42 17.33 -7.30 -7.98
C ASP A 42 18.46 -7.70 -8.94
N GLU A 43 19.49 -6.86 -9.03
CA GLU A 43 20.63 -7.06 -9.95
C GLU A 43 21.56 -8.18 -9.50
N LYS A 44 21.59 -8.48 -8.20
CA LYS A 44 22.46 -9.48 -7.58
C LYS A 44 21.74 -10.82 -7.40
N ASN A 45 20.41 -10.83 -7.37
CA ASN A 45 19.63 -12.03 -7.16
C ASN A 45 18.40 -12.09 -8.07
N SER A 46 18.46 -12.92 -9.12
CA SER A 46 17.38 -13.08 -10.10
C SER A 46 16.07 -13.63 -9.53
N ASN A 47 16.08 -14.18 -8.32
CA ASN A 47 14.89 -14.64 -7.61
C ASN A 47 14.31 -13.57 -6.67
N LYS A 48 14.82 -12.34 -6.70
CA LYS A 48 14.36 -11.24 -5.85
C LYS A 48 14.03 -9.98 -6.64
N TRP A 49 13.18 -9.16 -6.05
CA TRP A 49 12.89 -7.81 -6.48
C TRP A 49 13.32 -6.82 -5.39
N LYS A 50 13.47 -5.54 -5.75
CA LYS A 50 13.90 -4.46 -4.86
C LYS A 50 12.90 -3.32 -4.87
N LEU A 51 12.81 -2.60 -3.75
CA LEU A 51 12.13 -1.31 -3.73
C LEU A 51 12.81 -0.35 -4.72
N THR A 52 11.99 0.44 -5.41
CA THR A 52 12.47 1.58 -6.19
C THR A 52 11.75 2.82 -5.70
N LYS A 53 12.40 3.99 -5.77
CA LYS A 53 11.73 5.24 -5.41
C LYS A 53 10.49 5.41 -6.28
N SER A 54 9.39 5.82 -5.65
CA SER A 54 8.19 6.15 -6.39
C SER A 54 8.46 7.32 -7.33
N ASN A 55 7.85 7.27 -8.51
CA ASN A 55 7.81 8.37 -9.47
C ASN A 55 6.52 9.20 -9.32
N ILE A 56 5.62 8.81 -8.41
CA ILE A 56 4.42 9.58 -8.06
C ILE A 56 4.85 10.91 -7.42
N LYS A 57 4.29 11.99 -7.93
CA LYS A 57 4.46 13.37 -7.46
C LYS A 57 3.20 13.84 -6.73
N GLU A 58 3.32 14.98 -6.05
CA GLU A 58 2.20 15.62 -5.38
C GLU A 58 1.06 15.93 -6.36
N ASP A 59 1.37 16.41 -7.57
CA ASP A 59 0.37 16.66 -8.61
C ASP A 59 -0.42 15.40 -9.01
N ASP A 60 0.23 14.24 -9.09
CA ASP A 60 -0.45 12.98 -9.41
C ASP A 60 -1.48 12.61 -8.32
N THR A 61 -1.13 12.82 -7.04
CA THR A 61 -2.07 12.60 -5.93
C THR A 61 -3.22 13.61 -5.92
N LEU A 62 -2.98 14.84 -6.38
CA LEU A 62 -4.02 15.86 -6.52
C LEU A 62 -4.99 15.55 -7.66
N GLU A 63 -4.49 15.00 -8.77
CA GLU A 63 -5.32 14.51 -9.87
C GLU A 63 -6.20 13.34 -9.42
N LEU A 64 -5.64 12.43 -8.64
CA LEU A 64 -6.38 11.30 -8.06
C LEU A 64 -7.48 11.78 -7.10
N GLU A 65 -7.17 12.71 -6.20
CA GLU A 65 -8.15 13.37 -5.31
C GLU A 65 -9.31 14.00 -6.12
N LYS A 66 -8.99 14.71 -7.21
CA LYS A 66 -9.99 15.33 -8.09
C LYS A 66 -10.85 14.30 -8.81
N LYS A 67 -10.23 13.23 -9.35
CA LYS A 67 -10.91 12.17 -10.10
C LYS A 67 -12.02 11.51 -9.28
N PHE A 68 -11.75 11.24 -8.01
CA PHE A 68 -12.68 10.58 -7.10
C PHE A 68 -13.45 11.53 -6.18
N ASN A 69 -13.22 12.84 -6.29
CA ASN A 69 -13.81 13.88 -5.44
C ASN A 69 -13.59 13.61 -3.93
N ILE A 70 -12.36 13.26 -3.56
CA ILE A 70 -11.94 12.97 -2.19
C ILE A 70 -10.75 13.82 -1.77
N LYS A 71 -10.42 13.75 -0.48
CA LYS A 71 -9.15 14.23 0.07
C LYS A 71 -8.40 13.08 0.71
N LEU A 72 -7.10 13.00 0.45
CA LEU A 72 -6.26 11.94 0.98
C LEU A 72 -5.50 12.41 2.23
N PRO A 73 -5.40 11.57 3.26
CA PRO A 73 -4.50 11.82 4.39
C PRO A 73 -3.08 12.10 3.91
N SER A 74 -2.39 13.06 4.56
CA SER A 74 -1.01 13.40 4.21
C SER A 74 -0.09 12.17 4.28
N MET A 75 -0.24 11.36 5.34
CA MET A 75 0.53 10.13 5.52
C MET A 75 0.32 9.12 4.37
N TYR A 76 -0.90 9.00 3.84
CA TYR A 76 -1.18 8.09 2.73
C TYR A 76 -0.58 8.60 1.41
N LYS A 77 -0.63 9.92 1.17
CA LYS A 77 0.08 10.53 0.03
C LYS A 77 1.58 10.30 0.11
N VAL A 78 2.16 10.43 1.30
CA VAL A 78 3.58 10.13 1.53
C VAL A 78 3.88 8.65 1.25
N PHE A 79 3.03 7.74 1.70
CA PHE A 79 3.17 6.31 1.41
C PHE A 79 3.25 6.05 -0.10
N LEU A 80 2.28 6.54 -0.88
CA LEU A 80 2.26 6.42 -2.35
C LEU A 80 3.50 7.04 -3.02
N CYS A 81 3.94 8.19 -2.53
CA CYS A 81 5.08 8.93 -3.10
C CYS A 81 6.46 8.43 -2.65
N THR A 82 6.57 7.43 -1.76
CA THR A 82 7.88 7.02 -1.23
C THR A 82 8.54 5.92 -2.06
N TYR A 83 7.90 4.75 -2.16
CA TYR A 83 8.47 3.59 -2.86
C TYR A 83 7.42 2.84 -3.68
N ASN A 84 7.86 2.34 -4.82
CA ASN A 84 7.16 1.29 -5.56
C ASN A 84 7.46 -0.07 -4.91
N HIS A 85 6.45 -0.92 -4.81
CA HIS A 85 6.53 -2.22 -4.16
C HIS A 85 5.64 -3.28 -4.82
N MET A 86 6.02 -4.55 -4.69
CA MET A 86 5.30 -5.72 -5.22
C MET A 86 4.80 -6.67 -4.12
N PHE A 87 4.99 -6.35 -2.83
CA PHE A 87 4.39 -7.16 -1.77
C PHE A 87 2.93 -6.77 -1.57
N ARG A 88 2.10 -7.78 -1.31
CA ARG A 88 0.64 -7.66 -1.14
C ARG A 88 0.16 -7.94 0.28
N LYS A 89 1.07 -8.41 1.15
CA LYS A 89 0.71 -8.99 2.44
C LYS A 89 1.64 -8.46 3.52
N LEU A 90 1.06 -7.72 4.45
CA LEU A 90 1.68 -7.34 5.71
C LEU A 90 1.13 -8.23 6.81
N GLU A 91 2.01 -8.74 7.65
CA GLU A 91 1.67 -9.64 8.75
C GLU A 91 2.22 -9.02 10.03
N GLY A 92 1.41 -9.01 11.08
CA GLY A 92 1.78 -8.41 12.35
C GLY A 92 1.02 -9.03 13.50
N VAL A 93 1.34 -8.56 14.70
CA VAL A 93 0.69 -8.97 15.95
C VAL A 93 0.07 -7.73 16.59
N PHE A 94 -1.22 -7.78 16.90
CA PHE A 94 -1.95 -6.73 17.58
C PHE A 94 -2.30 -7.18 19.00
N ASP A 95 -2.08 -6.28 19.96
CA ASP A 95 -2.63 -6.40 21.30
C ASP A 95 -3.97 -5.66 21.37
N ASP A 96 -4.82 -6.07 22.32
CA ASP A 96 -6.17 -5.54 22.52
C ASP A 96 -7.07 -5.56 21.26
N PHE A 97 -6.91 -6.58 20.43
CA PHE A 97 -7.76 -6.79 19.27
C PHE A 97 -9.04 -7.54 19.70
N TYR A 98 -10.14 -6.81 19.88
CA TYR A 98 -11.39 -7.32 20.46
C TYR A 98 -11.20 -8.01 21.82
N GLN A 99 -10.47 -7.37 22.73
CA GLN A 99 -10.12 -7.90 24.07
C GLN A 99 -9.19 -9.13 24.03
N GLU A 100 -8.58 -9.41 22.89
CA GLU A 100 -7.60 -10.47 22.75
C GLU A 100 -6.21 -9.91 22.45
N ASN A 101 -5.21 -10.38 23.20
CA ASN A 101 -3.81 -10.00 23.01
C ASN A 101 -3.09 -10.98 22.08
N ASN A 102 -1.96 -10.53 21.51
CA ASN A 102 -1.12 -11.32 20.62
C ASN A 102 -1.86 -11.90 19.40
N LYS A 103 -2.78 -11.14 18.81
CA LYS A 103 -3.52 -11.59 17.64
C LYS A 103 -2.73 -11.38 16.37
N ASN A 104 -2.52 -12.48 15.64
CA ASN A 104 -1.96 -12.42 14.30
C ASN A 104 -2.97 -11.75 13.38
N VAL A 105 -2.54 -10.66 12.74
CA VAL A 105 -3.32 -9.92 11.76
C VAL A 105 -2.58 -9.91 10.43
N VAL A 106 -3.37 -9.88 9.37
CA VAL A 106 -2.94 -9.83 7.99
C VAL A 106 -3.62 -8.64 7.34
N VAL A 107 -2.83 -7.79 6.72
CA VAL A 107 -3.32 -6.68 5.89
C VAL A 107 -2.90 -6.96 4.45
N HIS A 108 -3.90 -7.09 3.58
CA HIS A 108 -3.72 -7.25 2.16
C HIS A 108 -3.69 -5.87 1.49
N ILE A 109 -2.49 -5.40 1.14
CA ILE A 109 -2.30 -4.09 0.52
C ILE A 109 -2.18 -4.21 -1.00
N LEU A 110 -2.46 -3.10 -1.69
CA LEU A 110 -2.29 -2.99 -3.13
C LEU A 110 -0.82 -2.94 -3.53
N GLU A 111 -0.46 -3.61 -4.62
CA GLU A 111 0.86 -3.42 -5.22
C GLU A 111 0.97 -2.07 -5.91
N GLN A 112 2.19 -1.55 -5.94
CA GLN A 112 2.54 -0.31 -6.61
C GLN A 112 3.74 -0.57 -7.54
N PRO A 113 3.51 -1.17 -8.73
CA PRO A 113 4.59 -1.43 -9.68
C PRO A 113 5.09 -0.13 -10.32
N SER A 114 6.39 -0.03 -10.58
CA SER A 114 7.02 1.21 -11.07
C SER A 114 6.55 1.70 -12.44
N ASN A 115 5.97 0.82 -13.27
CA ASN A 115 5.44 1.15 -14.59
C ASN A 115 3.97 1.59 -14.56
N ALA A 116 3.25 1.35 -13.45
CA ALA A 116 1.84 1.67 -13.31
C ALA A 116 1.45 1.84 -11.82
N PRO A 117 2.07 2.79 -11.09
CA PRO A 117 2.04 2.80 -9.63
C PRO A 117 0.64 3.11 -9.06
N LEU A 118 -0.16 3.96 -9.71
CA LEU A 118 -1.52 4.27 -9.25
C LEU A 118 -2.60 3.34 -9.81
N LEU A 119 -2.27 2.43 -10.75
CA LEU A 119 -3.28 1.66 -11.48
C LEU A 119 -4.15 0.81 -10.54
N LYS A 120 -3.56 0.14 -9.56
CA LYS A 120 -4.30 -0.71 -8.62
C LYS A 120 -5.15 0.10 -7.64
N VAL A 121 -4.68 1.27 -7.23
CA VAL A 121 -5.44 2.22 -6.40
C VAL A 121 -6.65 2.73 -7.17
N GLU A 122 -6.44 3.15 -8.42
CA GLU A 122 -7.52 3.62 -9.28
C GLU A 122 -8.56 2.53 -9.56
N GLN A 123 -8.13 1.31 -9.88
CA GLN A 123 -9.02 0.17 -10.07
C GLN A 123 -9.85 -0.10 -8.81
N LEU A 124 -9.21 -0.15 -7.64
CA LEU A 124 -9.90 -0.39 -6.39
C LEU A 124 -10.98 0.66 -6.12
N TRP A 125 -10.66 1.93 -6.33
CA TRP A 125 -11.58 3.03 -6.07
C TRP A 125 -12.69 3.15 -7.11
N GLU A 126 -12.41 2.74 -8.35
CA GLU A 126 -13.43 2.61 -9.40
C GLU A 126 -14.43 1.50 -9.07
N ASP A 127 -13.93 0.36 -8.57
CA ASP A 127 -14.75 -0.78 -8.17
C ASP A 127 -15.55 -0.52 -6.87
N CYS A 128 -15.05 0.37 -6.01
CA CYS A 128 -15.62 0.69 -4.70
C CYS A 128 -16.20 2.12 -4.61
N LYS A 129 -16.70 2.68 -5.71
CA LYS A 129 -17.24 4.06 -5.74
C LYS A 129 -18.33 4.31 -4.71
N ASP A 130 -19.14 3.30 -4.40
CA ASP A 130 -20.19 3.43 -3.40
C ASP A 130 -19.61 3.70 -2.01
N LEU A 131 -18.51 3.05 -1.63
CA LEU A 131 -17.81 3.33 -0.36
C LEU A 131 -17.34 4.78 -0.30
N ILE A 132 -16.76 5.27 -1.40
CA ILE A 132 -16.33 6.67 -1.51
C ILE A 132 -17.52 7.62 -1.34
N ALA A 133 -18.67 7.31 -1.95
CA ALA A 133 -19.88 8.11 -1.80
C ALA A 133 -20.40 8.13 -0.34
N PHE A 134 -20.14 7.08 0.44
CA PHE A 134 -20.43 7.03 1.88
C PHE A 134 -19.34 7.66 2.76
N GLY A 135 -18.27 8.20 2.17
CA GLY A 135 -17.17 8.83 2.91
C GLY A 135 -16.08 7.86 3.36
N TYR A 136 -15.97 6.68 2.74
CA TYR A 136 -14.95 5.68 3.03
C TYR A 136 -13.97 5.50 1.87
N ILE A 137 -12.67 5.63 2.14
CA ILE A 137 -11.61 5.41 1.15
C ILE A 137 -10.95 4.06 1.41
N HIS A 138 -11.26 3.06 0.58
CA HIS A 138 -10.72 1.71 0.69
C HIS A 138 -9.22 1.68 0.32
N ILE A 139 -8.37 1.17 1.22
CA ILE A 139 -6.90 1.17 1.02
C ILE A 139 -6.25 -0.21 1.09
N ALA A 140 -6.91 -1.17 1.72
CA ALA A 140 -6.43 -2.54 1.90
C ALA A 140 -7.59 -3.45 2.31
N ASP A 141 -7.40 -4.77 2.29
CA ASP A 141 -8.29 -5.71 2.95
C ASP A 141 -7.69 -6.18 4.28
N PHE A 142 -8.51 -6.28 5.32
CA PHE A 142 -8.09 -6.65 6.66
C PHE A 142 -8.54 -8.06 7.00
N ASN A 143 -7.59 -8.99 7.17
CA ASN A 143 -7.82 -10.40 7.54
C ASN A 143 -8.77 -11.18 6.62
N GLY A 144 -9.10 -10.69 5.42
CA GLY A 144 -10.19 -11.22 4.60
C GLY A 144 -11.58 -10.95 5.19
N TRP A 145 -11.67 -10.11 6.23
CA TRP A 145 -12.92 -9.73 6.89
C TRP A 145 -13.62 -8.59 6.19
N GLY A 146 -12.89 -7.87 5.32
CA GLY A 146 -13.44 -6.81 4.51
C GLY A 146 -12.47 -5.67 4.27
N PRO A 147 -12.98 -4.59 3.66
CA PRO A 147 -12.18 -3.43 3.30
C PRO A 147 -11.74 -2.66 4.55
N LEU A 148 -10.44 -2.45 4.67
CA LEU A 148 -9.85 -1.44 5.54
C LEU A 148 -9.95 -0.08 4.86
N CYS A 149 -10.65 0.85 5.48
CA CYS A 149 -10.93 2.17 4.91
C CYS A 149 -10.44 3.31 5.80
N PHE A 150 -10.16 4.46 5.19
CA PHE A 150 -10.20 5.73 5.92
C PHE A 150 -11.63 6.25 5.98
N ASP A 151 -12.12 6.57 7.18
CA ASP A 151 -13.38 7.27 7.39
C ASP A 151 -13.17 8.79 7.29
N VAL A 152 -13.56 9.37 6.15
CA VAL A 152 -13.36 10.80 5.86
C VAL A 152 -14.22 11.69 6.77
N VAL A 153 -15.33 11.17 7.30
CA VAL A 153 -16.23 11.92 8.19
C VAL A 153 -15.66 11.96 9.61
N ASN A 154 -14.93 10.92 10.01
CA ASN A 154 -14.32 10.78 11.33
C ASN A 154 -12.79 11.01 11.29
N ASN A 155 -12.36 12.11 10.67
CA ASN A 155 -10.96 12.56 10.65
C ASN A 155 -9.95 11.48 10.17
N TYR A 156 -10.37 10.67 9.20
CA TYR A 156 -9.56 9.59 8.61
C TYR A 156 -9.15 8.50 9.61
N GLU A 157 -9.99 8.21 10.60
CA GLU A 157 -9.86 6.99 11.40
C GLU A 157 -9.92 5.75 10.50
N LEU A 158 -9.18 4.71 10.88
CA LEU A 158 -9.19 3.44 10.17
C LEU A 158 -10.36 2.59 10.66
N VAL A 159 -11.16 2.10 9.71
CA VAL A 159 -12.33 1.24 9.94
C VAL A 159 -12.31 -0.01 9.09
#